data_AF-A0A968RM19-F1
#
_entry.id   AF-A0A968RM19-F1
#
_cell.length_a   1.000
_cell.length_b   1.000
_cell.length_c   1.000
_cell.angle_alpha   90.00
_cell.angle_beta   90.00
_cell.angle_gamma   90.00
#
_symmetry.space_group_name_H-M   'P 1'
#
loop_
_entity.id
_entity.type
_entity.pdbx_description
1 polymer ?
#
loop_
_entity_poly.entity_id
_entity_poly.type
_entity_poly.pdbx_seq_one_letter_code
_entity_poly.pdbx_strand_id
1 'polypeptide(L)'
;MVKRFFTSFPPTIALSVFKTHFPEQSVAFASRLQKAIYYDGIEPANLSEYGKLAAEFGLDASHFIAEMQMEKFAKLAQSEFVLSQQLGVTGFPTVFLMDDSKIIPIARGYVAFERLEHQFFQAKSILSQ
;
A
#
# COMPACT_ATOMS: atom_id res chain seq x y z
N MET A 1 24.03 -20.19 4.87
CA MET A 1 22.95 -19.33 5.40
C MET A 1 22.41 -18.50 4.24
N VAL A 2 21.12 -18.64 3.88
CA VAL A 2 20.51 -17.83 2.81
C VAL A 2 20.25 -16.43 3.38
N LYS A 3 20.83 -15.40 2.76
CA LYS A 3 20.69 -14.00 3.19
C LYS A 3 19.34 -13.48 2.71
N ARG A 4 18.40 -13.28 3.63
CA ARG A 4 17.09 -12.66 3.32
C ARG A 4 17.25 -11.14 3.20
N PHE A 5 16.74 -10.56 2.11
CA PHE A 5 16.75 -9.11 1.92
C PHE A 5 15.38 -8.52 2.25
N PHE A 6 15.29 -7.74 3.32
CA PHE A 6 14.05 -7.11 3.74
C PHE A 6 13.89 -5.74 3.06
N THR A 7 12.98 -5.66 2.10
CA THR A 7 12.70 -4.45 1.32
C THR A 7 11.21 -4.32 1.06
N SER A 8 10.69 -3.09 1.04
CA SER A 8 9.30 -2.79 0.70
C SER A 8 9.07 -2.64 -0.80
N PHE A 9 10.12 -2.63 -1.64
CA PHE A 9 9.94 -2.27 -3.05
C PHE A 9 9.15 -3.32 -3.87
N PRO A 10 9.47 -4.62 -3.86
CA PRO A 10 8.64 -5.63 -4.52
C PRO A 10 7.19 -5.69 -4.05
N PRO A 11 6.85 -5.64 -2.73
CA PRO A 11 5.45 -5.62 -2.32
C PRO A 11 4.73 -4.31 -2.70
N THR A 12 5.43 -3.16 -2.76
CA THR A 12 4.85 -1.94 -3.33
C THR A 12 4.53 -2.12 -4.82
N ILE A 13 5.41 -2.74 -5.61
CA ILE A 13 5.13 -3.07 -7.01
C ILE A 13 3.90 -3.98 -7.11
N ALA A 14 3.82 -5.04 -6.30
CA ALA A 14 2.67 -5.94 -6.28
C ALA A 14 1.37 -5.18 -6.01
N LEU A 15 1.35 -4.29 -5.01
CA LEU A 15 0.18 -3.47 -4.70
C LEU A 15 -0.13 -2.48 -5.83
N SER A 16 0.87 -1.88 -6.46
CA SER A 16 0.68 -0.98 -7.61
C SER A 16 0.07 -1.70 -8.82
N VAL A 17 0.49 -2.93 -9.12
CA VAL A 17 -0.15 -3.79 -10.14
C VAL A 17 -1.59 -4.13 -9.73
N PHE A 18 -1.79 -4.60 -8.50
CA PHE A 18 -3.11 -5.01 -8.04
C PHE A 18 -4.15 -3.89 -8.15
N LYS A 19 -3.76 -2.66 -7.81
CA LYS A 19 -4.63 -1.47 -7.90
C LYS A 19 -5.13 -1.17 -9.32
N THR A 20 -4.46 -1.63 -10.39
CA THR A 20 -4.97 -1.44 -11.76
C THR A 20 -6.09 -2.41 -12.13
N HIS A 21 -6.21 -3.51 -11.41
CA HIS A 21 -7.28 -4.50 -11.62
C HIS A 21 -8.42 -4.30 -10.62
N PHE A 22 -8.10 -4.16 -9.33
CA PHE A 22 -9.07 -4.11 -8.24
C PHE A 22 -8.76 -2.98 -7.25
N PRO A 23 -8.93 -1.70 -7.64
CA PRO A 23 -8.63 -0.56 -6.76
C PRO A 23 -9.42 -0.60 -5.44
N GLU A 24 -10.68 -1.03 -5.49
CA GLU A 24 -11.59 -1.15 -4.34
C GLU A 24 -11.12 -2.19 -3.30
N GLN A 25 -10.28 -3.15 -3.71
CA GLN A 25 -9.76 -4.22 -2.84
C GLN A 25 -8.32 -3.97 -2.37
N SER A 26 -7.77 -2.79 -2.67
CA SER A 26 -6.37 -2.45 -2.39
C SER A 26 -5.98 -2.62 -0.92
N VAL A 27 -6.84 -2.22 0.02
CA VAL A 27 -6.60 -2.38 1.47
C VAL A 27 -6.58 -3.86 1.87
N ALA A 28 -7.51 -4.67 1.33
CA ALA A 28 -7.56 -6.10 1.59
C ALA A 28 -6.30 -6.80 1.07
N PHE A 29 -5.85 -6.46 -0.14
CA PHE A 29 -4.63 -7.00 -0.71
C PHE A 29 -3.37 -6.54 0.05
N ALA A 30 -3.29 -5.26 0.46
CA ALA A 30 -2.20 -4.76 1.29
C ALA A 30 -2.11 -5.50 2.63
N SER A 31 -3.24 -5.79 3.27
CA SER A 31 -3.29 -6.62 4.49
C SER A 31 -2.79 -8.04 4.23
N ARG A 32 -3.21 -8.65 3.11
CA ARG A 32 -2.76 -9.99 2.73
C ARG A 32 -1.26 -10.05 2.46
N LEU A 33 -0.70 -9.06 1.76
CA LEU A 33 0.74 -8.91 1.52
C LEU A 33 1.52 -8.83 2.84
N GLN A 34 1.07 -7.98 3.76
CA GLN A 34 1.69 -7.85 5.07
C GLN A 34 1.65 -9.17 5.84
N LYS A 35 0.51 -9.87 5.85
CA LYS A 35 0.41 -11.19 6.49
C LYS A 35 1.35 -12.21 5.83
N ALA A 36 1.45 -12.22 4.50
CA ALA A 36 2.36 -13.12 3.80
C ALA A 36 3.82 -12.93 4.24
N ILE A 37 4.26 -11.67 4.33
CA ILE A 37 5.65 -11.33 4.64
C ILE A 37 5.96 -11.54 6.13
N TYR A 38 5.10 -11.02 7.01
CA TYR A 38 5.40 -10.94 8.45
C TYR A 38 4.90 -12.13 9.26
N TYR A 39 3.90 -12.86 8.76
CA TYR A 39 3.32 -14.01 9.46
C TYR A 39 3.65 -15.32 8.72
N ASP A 40 3.36 -15.41 7.43
CA ASP A 40 3.63 -16.63 6.63
C ASP A 40 5.14 -16.76 6.28
N GLY A 41 5.91 -15.69 6.44
CA GLY A 41 7.37 -15.68 6.31
C GLY A 41 7.90 -15.74 4.89
N ILE A 42 7.09 -15.34 3.89
CA ILE A 42 7.57 -15.25 2.50
C ILE A 42 8.69 -14.22 2.40
N GLU A 43 9.69 -14.48 1.56
CA GLU A 43 10.73 -13.52 1.30
C GLU A 43 10.20 -12.38 0.40
N PRO A 44 10.31 -11.10 0.79
CA PRO A 44 9.78 -9.99 -0.01
C PRO A 44 10.35 -9.94 -1.44
N ALA A 45 11.59 -10.41 -1.65
CA ALA A 45 12.20 -10.45 -2.98
C ALA A 45 11.71 -11.61 -3.87
N ASN A 46 10.91 -12.56 -3.35
CA ASN A 46 10.45 -13.71 -4.12
C ASN A 46 9.18 -13.40 -4.92
N LEU A 47 9.35 -13.00 -6.19
CA LEU A 47 8.25 -12.66 -7.10
C LEU A 47 7.20 -13.78 -7.28
N SER A 48 7.62 -15.04 -7.22
CA SER A 48 6.72 -16.18 -7.47
C SER A 48 5.62 -16.34 -6.42
N GLU A 49 5.84 -15.87 -5.19
CA GLU A 49 4.83 -15.94 -4.13
C GLU A 49 3.70 -14.93 -4.37
N TYR A 50 3.99 -13.77 -4.96
CA TYR A 50 2.99 -12.74 -5.20
C TYR A 50 1.92 -13.15 -6.21
N GLY A 51 2.27 -13.97 -7.21
CA GLY A 51 1.28 -14.53 -8.14
C GLY A 51 0.25 -15.42 -7.43
N LYS A 52 0.68 -16.20 -6.42
CA LYS A 52 -0.23 -17.01 -5.60
C LYS A 52 -1.17 -16.12 -4.79
N LEU A 53 -0.65 -15.04 -4.21
CA LEU A 53 -1.45 -14.07 -3.46
C LEU A 53 -2.49 -13.40 -4.36
N ALA A 54 -2.10 -13.00 -5.58
CA ALA A 54 -3.01 -12.39 -6.55
C ALA A 54 -4.12 -13.37 -7.00
N ALA A 55 -3.80 -14.66 -7.13
CA ALA A 55 -4.77 -15.69 -7.48
C ALA A 55 -5.85 -15.90 -6.40
N GLU A 56 -5.57 -15.63 -5.12
CA GLU A 56 -6.60 -15.64 -4.06
C GLU A 56 -7.71 -14.61 -4.31
N PHE A 57 -7.42 -13.56 -5.09
CA PHE A 57 -8.37 -12.51 -5.50
C PHE A 57 -8.90 -12.71 -6.92
N GLY A 58 -8.57 -13.84 -7.57
CA GLY A 58 -9.06 -14.20 -8.90
C GLY A 58 -8.22 -13.68 -10.08
N LEU A 59 -7.02 -13.13 -9.84
CA LEU A 59 -6.09 -12.75 -10.92
C LEU A 59 -5.30 -13.98 -11.42
N ASP A 60 -4.93 -13.97 -12.70
CA ASP A 60 -4.00 -14.97 -13.23
C ASP A 60 -2.59 -14.74 -12.65
N ALA A 61 -2.03 -15.76 -12.00
CA ALA A 61 -0.76 -15.65 -11.29
C ALA A 61 0.41 -15.31 -12.23
N SER A 62 0.45 -15.91 -13.42
CA SER A 62 1.54 -15.72 -14.39
C SER A 62 1.49 -14.32 -14.98
N HIS A 63 0.29 -13.86 -15.34
CA HIS A 63 0.05 -12.52 -15.85
C HIS A 63 0.42 -11.45 -14.82
N PHE A 64 -0.01 -11.63 -13.56
CA PHE A 64 0.32 -10.71 -12.49
C PHE A 64 1.83 -10.57 -12.27
N ILE A 65 2.57 -11.69 -12.29
CA ILE A 65 4.04 -11.68 -12.18
C ILE A 65 4.66 -10.97 -13.39
N ALA A 66 4.18 -11.23 -14.60
CA ALA A 66 4.67 -10.56 -15.80
C ALA A 66 4.46 -9.04 -15.73
N GLU A 67 3.32 -8.60 -15.21
CA GLU A 67 3.05 -7.18 -14.95
C GLU A 67 4.00 -6.59 -13.90
N MET A 68 4.23 -7.27 -12.78
CA MET A 68 5.18 -6.81 -11.76
C MET A 68 6.59 -6.57 -12.33
N GLN A 69 6.98 -7.29 -13.38
CA GLN A 69 8.27 -7.15 -14.04
C GLN A 69 8.34 -6.01 -15.06
N MET A 70 7.20 -5.38 -15.40
CA MET A 70 7.18 -4.24 -16.30
C MET A 70 7.74 -2.98 -15.61
N GLU A 71 8.61 -2.26 -16.31
CA GLU A 71 9.24 -1.04 -15.81
C GLU A 71 8.23 0.02 -15.34
N LYS A 72 7.06 0.08 -15.98
CA LYS A 72 5.98 1.02 -15.62
C LYS A 72 5.55 0.88 -14.15
N PHE A 73 5.51 -0.33 -13.61
CA PHE A 73 5.07 -0.57 -12.23
C PHE A 73 6.19 -0.34 -11.21
N ALA A 74 7.44 -0.57 -11.60
CA ALA A 74 8.60 -0.13 -10.82
C ALA A 74 8.62 1.41 -10.67
N LYS A 75 8.32 2.13 -11.77
CA LYS A 75 8.17 3.59 -11.75
C LYS A 75 6.98 4.05 -10.90
N LEU A 76 5.83 3.36 -11.00
CA LEU A 76 4.66 3.66 -10.18
C LEU A 76 4.96 3.49 -8.69
N ALA A 77 5.59 2.38 -8.29
CA ALA A 77 6.01 2.15 -6.90
C ALA A 77 6.97 3.23 -6.38
N GLN A 78 7.94 3.67 -7.20
CA GLN A 78 8.82 4.79 -6.84
C GLN A 78 8.04 6.10 -6.66
N SER A 79 7.07 6.38 -7.54
CA SER A 79 6.25 7.59 -7.44
C SER A 79 5.42 7.63 -6.16
N GLU A 80 4.99 6.49 -5.63
CA GLU A 80 4.26 6.42 -4.35
C GLU A 80 5.16 6.77 -3.16
N PHE A 81 6.45 6.38 -3.20
CA PHE A 81 7.43 6.81 -2.20
C PHE A 81 7.72 8.32 -2.29
N VAL A 82 7.86 8.85 -3.52
CA VAL A 82 8.03 10.29 -3.75
C VAL A 82 6.82 11.06 -3.25
N LEU A 83 5.60 10.61 -3.54
CA LEU A 83 4.36 11.22 -3.05
C LEU A 83 4.34 11.25 -1.51
N SER A 84 4.68 10.14 -0.87
CA SER A 84 4.77 10.07 0.60
C SER A 84 5.75 11.10 1.16
N GLN A 85 6.91 11.26 0.52
CA GLN A 85 7.91 12.26 0.90
C GLN A 85 7.41 13.69 0.67
N GLN A 86 6.78 13.97 -0.48
CA GLN A 86 6.22 15.29 -0.82
C GLN A 86 5.10 15.70 0.15
N LEU A 87 4.30 14.75 0.62
CA LEU A 87 3.27 14.96 1.65
C LEU A 87 3.85 15.12 3.07
N GLY A 88 5.18 15.09 3.22
CA GLY A 88 5.85 15.26 4.52
C GLY A 88 5.56 14.11 5.48
N VAL A 89 5.42 12.88 4.98
CA VAL A 89 5.27 11.68 5.81
C VAL A 89 6.62 11.34 6.43
N THR A 90 6.70 11.37 7.76
CA THR A 90 7.90 11.03 8.54
C THR A 90 7.76 9.74 9.35
N GLY A 91 6.58 9.13 9.34
CA GLY A 91 6.27 7.89 10.03
C GLY A 91 5.01 7.23 9.49
N PHE A 92 4.85 5.93 9.73
CA PHE A 92 3.73 5.13 9.23
C PHE A 92 2.98 4.45 10.40
N PRO A 93 1.67 4.16 10.24
CA PRO A 93 0.80 4.65 9.17
C PRO A 93 0.55 6.17 9.30
N THR A 94 0.40 6.87 8.18
CA THR A 94 -0.08 8.26 8.15
C THR A 94 -1.34 8.30 7.31
N VAL A 95 -2.38 8.98 7.79
CA VAL A 95 -3.67 9.10 7.10
C VAL A 95 -3.95 10.58 6.88
N PHE A 96 -4.37 10.91 5.66
CA PHE A 96 -4.78 12.25 5.26
C PHE A 96 -6.24 12.22 4.82
N LEU A 97 -6.97 13.30 5.11
CA LEU A 97 -8.23 13.63 4.48
C LEU A 97 -7.94 14.71 3.42
N MET A 98 -8.39 14.49 2.19
CA MET A 98 -8.14 15.39 1.05
C MET A 98 -9.45 15.81 0.39
N ASP A 99 -9.54 17.08 0.01
CA ASP A 99 -10.48 17.59 -0.99
C ASP A 99 -9.72 18.36 -2.08
N ASP A 100 -10.43 18.99 -3.02
CA ASP A 100 -9.83 19.72 -4.15
C ASP A 100 -8.91 20.89 -3.73
N SER A 101 -9.00 21.37 -2.49
CA SER A 101 -8.34 22.59 -2.01
C SER A 101 -7.40 22.38 -0.82
N LYS A 102 -7.61 21.32 -0.03
CA LYS A 102 -6.98 21.13 1.28
C LYS A 102 -6.59 19.67 1.49
N ILE A 103 -5.43 19.47 2.11
CA ILE A 103 -4.95 18.17 2.59
C ILE A 103 -4.72 18.29 4.09
N ILE A 104 -5.49 17.54 4.87
CA ILE A 104 -5.45 17.57 6.34
C ILE A 104 -4.94 16.22 6.86
N PRO A 105 -3.80 16.15 7.57
CA PRO A 105 -3.40 14.92 8.24
C PRO A 105 -4.34 14.61 9.42
N ILE A 106 -4.90 13.40 9.46
CA ILE A 106 -5.80 12.92 10.53
C ILE A 106 -5.21 11.77 11.35
N ALA A 107 -4.03 11.28 10.98
CA ALA A 107 -3.19 10.41 11.81
C ALA A 107 -1.73 10.47 11.37
N ARG A 108 -0.80 10.45 12.32
CA ARG A 108 0.64 10.26 12.11
C ARG A 108 1.15 9.24 13.12
N GLY A 109 1.35 8.01 12.66
CA GLY A 109 1.56 6.83 13.51
C GLY A 109 0.26 6.14 13.90
N TYR A 110 0.39 5.05 14.65
CA TYR A 110 -0.76 4.28 15.14
C TYR A 110 -1.67 5.12 16.04
N VAL A 111 -2.97 5.06 15.77
CA VAL A 111 -4.03 5.64 16.59
C VAL A 111 -5.18 4.64 16.69
N ALA A 112 -5.87 4.62 17.84
CA ALA A 112 -7.07 3.82 18.01
C ALA A 112 -8.19 4.29 17.07
N PHE A 113 -9.10 3.39 16.71
CA PHE A 113 -10.17 3.66 15.74
C PHE A 113 -11.04 4.84 16.16
N GLU A 114 -11.43 4.89 17.43
CA GLU A 114 -12.29 5.95 17.99
C GLU A 114 -11.62 7.33 17.87
N ARG A 115 -10.29 7.36 18.04
CA ARG A 115 -9.49 8.58 17.91
C ARG A 115 -9.32 9.00 16.45
N LEU A 116 -9.22 8.04 15.53
CA LEU A 116 -9.18 8.32 14.09
C LEU A 116 -10.54 8.85 13.61
N GLU A 117 -11.63 8.22 14.01
CA GLU A 117 -13.01 8.62 13.68
C GLU A 117 -13.30 10.04 14.16
N HIS A 118 -12.93 10.35 15.40
CA HIS A 118 -13.07 11.71 15.92
C HIS A 118 -12.29 12.74 15.09
N GLN A 119 -11.02 12.45 14.72
CA GLN A 119 -10.21 13.33 13.87
C GLN A 119 -10.80 13.48 12.46
N PHE A 120 -11.38 12.42 11.91
CA PHE A 120 -12.06 12.47 10.63
C PHE A 120 -13.24 13.44 10.65
N PHE A 121 -14.13 13.36 11.66
CA PHE A 121 -15.27 14.28 11.75
C PHE A 121 -14.85 15.73 11.98
N GLN A 122 -13.78 15.96 12.76
CA GLN A 122 -13.20 17.29 12.94
C GLN A 122 -12.62 17.85 11.63
N ALA A 123 -11.87 17.05 10.88
CA ALA A 123 -11.32 17.49 9.60
C ALA A 123 -12.42 17.74 8.56
N LYS A 124 -13.46 16.89 8.53
CA LYS A 124 -14.60 17.04 7.61
C LYS A 124 -15.36 18.35 7.81
N SER A 125 -15.51 18.83 9.05
CA SER A 125 -16.18 20.11 9.31
C SER A 125 -15.36 21.32 8.84
N ILE A 126 -14.04 21.20 8.77
CA ILE A 126 -13.11 22.22 8.22
C ILE A 126 -13.14 22.25 6.69
N LEU A 127 -13.35 21.09 6.04
CA LEU A 127 -13.47 20.99 4.59
C LEU A 127 -14.84 21.45 4.07
N SER A 128 -15.88 21.33 4.89
CA SER A 128 -17.25 21.76 4.53
C SER A 128 -17.48 23.28 4.70
N GLN A 129 -16.44 24.03 5.06
CA GLN A 129 -16.40 25.50 5.21
C GLN A 129 -15.54 26.11 4.10
#